data_AF-A0A7C4PNP0-F1
#
_entry.id   AF-A0A7C4PNP0-F1
#
_cell.length_a   1.000
_cell.length_b   1.000
_cell.length_c   1.000
_cell.angle_alpha   90.00
_cell.angle_beta   90.00
_cell.angle_gamma   90.00
#
_symmetry.space_group_name_H-M   'P 1'
#
loop_
_entity.id
_entity.type
_entity.pdbx_description
1 polymer ?
#
loop_
_entity_poly.entity_id
_entity_poly.type
_entity_poly.pdbx_seq_one_letter_code
_entity_poly.pdbx_strand_id
1 'polypeptide(L)' 'MKPFDDLLQIGQSIWYDNIQRSLLRNGELASLIAAGEIRGITSNPAIFNNAIAKSSDYDTALTPMAW' A
#
# COMPACT_ATOMS: atom_id res chain seq x y z
N MET A 1 14.32 -12.38 16.74
CA MET A 1 14.52 -11.79 15.40
C MET A 1 13.17 -11.74 14.73
N LYS A 2 12.77 -10.62 14.10
CA LYS A 2 11.50 -10.61 13.37
C LYS A 2 11.73 -11.30 12.03
N PRO A 3 10.78 -12.10 11.50
CA PRO A 3 10.98 -12.86 10.25
C PRO A 3 11.49 -12.03 9.06
N PHE A 4 11.14 -10.74 9.02
CA PHE A 4 11.55 -9.80 7.99
C PHE A 4 13.04 -9.39 8.05
N ASP A 5 13.65 -9.48 9.23
CA ASP A 5 15.07 -9.17 9.43
C ASP A 5 15.96 -10.28 8.85
N ASP A 6 15.57 -11.54 9.04
CA ASP A 6 16.25 -12.73 8.50
C ASP A 6 16.33 -12.65 6.97
N LEU A 7 15.22 -12.27 6.32
CA LEU A 7 15.14 -12.09 4.87
C LEU A 7 16.05 -10.94 4.39
N LEU A 8 16.11 -9.84 5.15
CA LEU A 8 17.01 -8.74 4.80
C LEU A 8 18.48 -9.16 4.89
N GLN A 9 18.85 -9.93 5.92
CA GLN A 9 20.23 -10.40 6.12
C GLN A 9 20.75 -11.25 4.95
N ILE A 10 19.86 -11.97 4.27
CA ILE A 10 20.21 -12.73 3.05
C ILE A 10 20.07 -11.91 1.75
N GLY A 11 19.80 -10.60 1.85
CA GLY A 11 19.70 -9.70 0.70
C GLY A 11 18.30 -9.61 0.06
N GLN A 12 17.27 -10.23 0.65
CA GLN A 12 15.90 -10.19 0.12
C GLN A 12 15.11 -9.01 0.72
N SER A 13 14.50 -8.19 -0.14
CA SER A 13 13.58 -7.13 0.28
C SER A 13 12.12 -7.54 0.06
N ILE A 14 11.26 -7.29 1.05
CA ILE A 14 9.81 -7.54 0.98
C ILE A 14 9.09 -6.28 0.51
N TRP A 15 8.16 -6.48 -0.42
CA TRP A 15 7.33 -5.43 -1.02
C TRP A 15 5.86 -5.75 -0.79
N TYR A 16 5.04 -4.72 -0.57
CA TYR A 16 3.60 -4.84 -0.38
C TYR A 16 2.88 -4.69 -1.73
N ASP A 17 2.25 -5.75 -2.21
CA ASP A 17 1.55 -5.78 -3.52
C ASP A 17 0.08 -5.36 -3.42
N ASN A 18 -0.14 -4.19 -2.85
CA ASN A 18 -1.45 -3.56 -2.82
C ASN A 18 -1.32 -2.06 -2.54
N ILE A 19 -2.31 -1.27 -2.97
CA ILE A 19 -2.42 0.12 -2.57
C ILE A 19 -3.89 0.54 -2.52
N GLN A 20 -4.24 1.24 -1.45
CA GLN A 20 -5.50 1.94 -1.29
C GLN A 20 -5.20 3.27 -0.56
N ARG A 21 -5.92 4.34 -0.89
CA ARG A 21 -5.61 5.67 -0.34
C ARG A 21 -5.77 5.73 1.19
N SER A 22 -6.66 4.95 1.79
CA SER A 22 -6.75 4.81 3.25
C SER A 22 -5.43 4.39 3.89
N LEU A 23 -4.66 3.47 3.32
CA LEU A 23 -3.35 3.01 3.84
C LEU A 23 -2.36 4.17 4.06
N LEU A 24 -2.45 5.21 3.22
CA LEU A 24 -1.64 6.42 3.32
C LEU A 24 -2.18 7.39 4.37
N ARG A 25 -3.50 7.45 4.53
CA ARG A 25 -4.20 8.43 5.38
C ARG A 25 -4.32 7.98 6.83
N ASN A 26 -4.51 6.68 7.06
CA ASN A 26 -4.66 6.09 8.39
C ASN A 26 -3.32 5.77 9.07
N GLY A 27 -2.18 5.94 8.36
CA GLY A 27 -0.84 5.67 8.88
C GLY A 27 -0.41 4.21 8.86
N GLU A 28 -1.20 3.31 8.27
CA GLU A 28 -0.88 1.89 8.17
C GLU A 28 0.38 1.64 7.34
N LEU A 29 0.51 2.30 6.19
CA LEU A 29 1.72 2.19 5.37
C LEU A 29 2.97 2.65 6.13
N ALA A 30 2.86 3.76 6.86
CA ALA A 30 3.95 4.28 7.68
C ALA A 30 4.32 3.30 8.80
N SER A 31 3.33 2.63 9.40
CA SER A 31 3.54 1.63 10.45
C SER A 31 4.26 0.39 9.92
N LEU A 32 3.90 -0.11 8.73
CA LEU A 32 4.57 -1.25 8.08
C LEU A 32 6.04 -0.94 7.76
N ILE A 33 6.33 0.28 7.30
CA ILE A 33 7.69 0.74 7.03
C ILE A 33 8.48 0.87 8.35
N ALA A 34 7.91 1.53 9.37
CA ALA A 34 8.57 1.72 10.66
C ALA A 34 8.84 0.40 11.39
N ALA A 35 7.95 -0.58 11.22
CA ALA A 35 8.14 -1.94 11.72
C ALA A 35 9.20 -2.72 10.94
N GLY A 36 9.69 -2.21 9.80
CA GLY A 36 10.69 -2.89 8.96
C GLY A 36 10.14 -4.09 8.19
N GLU A 37 8.81 -4.18 8.06
CA GLU A 37 8.12 -5.31 7.44
C GLU A 37 8.16 -5.22 5.91
N ILE A 38 8.14 -4.00 5.38
CA ILE A 38 8.14 -3.72 3.94
C ILE A 38 9.19 -2.66 3.60
N ARG A 39 9.72 -2.74 2.37
CA ARG A 39 10.70 -1.78 1.82
C ARG A 39 10.30 -1.18 0.48
N GLY A 40 9.12 -1.56 -0.02
CA GLY A 40 8.56 -1.07 -1.27
C GLY A 40 7.08 -1.43 -1.37
N ILE A 41 6.42 -0.81 -2.33
CA ILE A 41 5.04 -1.13 -2.69
C ILE A 41 4.97 -1.33 -4.20
N THR A 42 4.05 -2.19 -4.63
CA THR A 42 3.65 -2.27 -6.04
C THR A 42 2.18 -1.94 -6.20
N SER A 43 1.86 -1.43 -7.37
CA SER A 43 0.49 -1.28 -7.84
C SER A 43 0.42 -1.74 -9.28
N ASN A 44 -0.79 -2.06 -9.73
CA ASN A 44 -1.08 -2.38 -11.12
C ASN A 44 -2.54 -1.95 -11.42
N PRO A 45 -2.99 -1.98 -12.69
CA PRO A 45 -4.34 -1.55 -13.04
C PRO A 45 -5.45 -2.30 -12.29
N ALA A 46 -5.31 -3.60 -12.01
CA ALA A 46 -6.31 -4.37 -11.29
C ALA A 46 -6.39 -3.98 -9.81
N ILE A 47 -5.24 -3.73 -9.17
CA ILE A 47 -5.15 -3.24 -7.79
C ILE A 47 -5.83 -1.87 -7.68
N PHE A 48 -5.49 -0.92 -8.57
CA PHE A 48 -6.11 0.40 -8.56
C PHE A 48 -7.62 0.35 -8.83
N ASN A 49 -8.06 -0.48 -9.78
CA ASN A 49 -9.48 -0.68 -10.05
C ASN A 49 -10.22 -1.19 -8.82
N ASN A 50 -9.65 -2.15 -8.09
CA ASN A 50 -10.24 -2.64 -6.85
C ASN A 50 -10.28 -1.56 -5.75
N ALA A 51 -9.19 -0.80 -5.59
CA ALA A 51 -9.12 0.27 -4.60
C ALA A 51 -10.18 1.37 -4.85
N ILE A 52 -10.43 1.70 -6.11
CA ILE A 52 -11.46 2.68 -6.50
C ILE A 52 -12.87 2.08 -6.39
N ALA A 53 -13.10 0.88 -6.92
CA ALA A 53 -14.44 0.31 -7.02
C ALA A 53 -14.99 -0.24 -5.69
N LYS A 54 -14.12 -0.58 -4.74
CA LYS A 54 -14.50 -1.24 -3.46
C LYS A 54 -14.32 -0.34 -2.24
N SER A 55 -14.03 0.94 -2.42
CA SER A 55 -13.92 1.92 -1.34
C SER A 55 -14.49 3.27 -1.79
N SER A 56 -14.74 4.16 -0.84
CA SER A 56 -15.09 5.57 -1.11
C SER A 56 -13.87 6.51 -1.03
N ASP A 57 -12.66 5.97 -0.88
CA ASP A 57 -11.47 6.78 -0.61
C ASP A 57 -11.15 7.77 -1.76
N TYR A 58 -11.61 7.45 -2.96
CA TYR A 58 -11.34 8.22 -4.16
C TYR A 58 -12.48 9.15 -4.58
N ASP A 59 -13.67 9.02 -3.98
CA ASP A 59 -14.89 9.73 -4.38
C ASP A 59 -14.68 11.23 -4.45
N THR A 60 -14.15 11.83 -3.39
CA THR A 60 -13.88 13.29 -3.33
C THR A 60 -12.96 13.79 -4.44
N ALA A 61 -12.05 12.96 -4.94
CA ALA A 61 -11.18 13.30 -6.06
C ALA A 61 -11.83 13.04 -7.42
N LEU A 62 -12.76 12.08 -7.50
CA LEU A 62 -13.44 11.67 -8.73
C LEU A 62 -14.70 12.49 -9.02
N THR A 63 -15.45 12.94 -8.00
CA THR A 63 -16.67 13.74 -8.17
C THR A 63 -16.46 14.98 -9.05
N PRO A 64 -15.40 15.79 -8.87
CA PRO A 64 -15.15 16.94 -9.75
C PRO A 64 -14.75 16.58 -11.18
N MET A 65 -14.40 15.31 -11.44
CA MET A 65 -14.06 14.80 -12.77
C MET A 65 -15.29 14.23 -13.50
N ALA A 66 -16.43 14.12 -12.81
CA ALA A 66 -17.69 13.78 -13.44
C ALA A 66 -18.22 15.01 -14.21
N TRP A 67 -18.63 14.78 -15.45
CA TRP A 67 -19.16 15.80 -16.36
C TRP A 67 -20.60 16.18 -15.99
#